data_AF-A0A7C1HKF0-F1
#
_entry.id   AF-A0A7C1HKF0-F1
#
_cell.length_a   1.000
_cell.length_b   1.000
_cell.length_c   1.000
_cell.angle_alpha   90.00
_cell.angle_beta   90.00
_cell.angle_gamma   90.00
#
_symmetry.space_group_name_H-M   'P 1'
#
loop_
_entity.id
_entity.type
_entity.pdbx_description
1 polymer ?
#
loop_
_entity_poly.entity_id
_entity_poly.type
_entity_poly.pdbx_seq_one_letter_code
_entity_poly.pdbx_strand_id
1 'polypeptide(L)'
;MQSSYATKLIDLIESKAEKMARQWAADVMKHNRTPSYQSLPEDMVIEQGVNFYRLFRQMSMAQVPYEEAKTFSWKYAEEFYEQKIPLHEALYALILLRRHLWLYAEFQGTFVTALEKQQAVESLNRTILMFDYVSYQVTEKYQELTVGDVEKKLGFVKTMLMGKLIGGTKNIYKTTSMVILLAGATIITYYNHAVQGTEAIFTHLFYIPIILASIWWGRKGILAPLFLATLILLSHALFLKGVPFVDDVIRAVMFIIIGGVIGWLMESVRKLEGIYETFKS
;
A
#
# COMPACT_ATOMS: atom_id res chain seq x y z
N MET A 1 -41.38 8.79 17.91
CA MET A 1 -41.06 9.65 19.07
C MET A 1 -39.59 9.46 19.40
N GLN A 2 -38.76 10.50 19.30
CA GLN A 2 -37.41 10.46 19.89
C GLN A 2 -37.57 10.31 21.41
N SER A 3 -36.77 9.45 22.04
CA SER A 3 -36.79 9.28 23.49
C SER A 3 -36.23 10.54 24.15
N SER A 4 -36.72 10.89 25.35
CA SER A 4 -36.21 12.03 26.14
C SER A 4 -34.68 12.00 26.31
N TYR A 5 -34.10 10.79 26.34
CA TYR A 5 -32.66 10.59 26.40
C TYR A 5 -31.93 11.10 25.15
N ALA A 6 -32.40 10.78 23.93
CA ALA A 6 -31.75 11.19 22.70
C ALA A 6 -31.68 12.73 22.60
N THR A 7 -32.73 13.41 23.04
CA THR A 7 -32.77 14.88 23.14
C THR A 7 -31.74 15.42 24.14
N LYS A 8 -31.68 14.86 25.36
CA LYS A 8 -30.68 15.28 26.38
C LYS A 8 -29.23 15.10 25.90
N LEU A 9 -28.94 14.01 25.19
CA LEU A 9 -27.60 13.76 24.64
C LEU A 9 -27.25 14.75 23.52
N ILE A 10 -28.21 15.08 22.65
CA ILE A 10 -28.03 16.10 21.62
C ILE A 10 -27.78 17.49 22.23
N ASP A 11 -28.56 17.88 23.24
CA ASP A 11 -28.42 19.18 23.93
C ASP A 11 -27.07 19.29 24.68
N LEU A 12 -26.62 18.18 25.26
CA LEU A 12 -25.30 18.09 25.89
C LEU A 12 -24.19 18.34 24.87
N ILE A 13 -24.27 17.68 23.71
CA ILE A 13 -23.31 17.87 22.61
C ILE A 13 -23.34 19.32 22.13
N GLU A 14 -24.53 19.89 21.90
CA GLU A 14 -24.69 21.26 21.40
C GLU A 14 -24.04 22.30 22.33
N SER A 15 -24.16 22.11 23.64
CA SER A 15 -23.65 23.07 24.63
C SER A 15 -22.21 22.81 25.10
N LYS A 16 -21.65 21.61 24.89
CA LYS A 16 -20.37 21.18 25.48
C LYS A 16 -19.35 20.57 24.50
N ALA A 17 -19.67 20.48 23.20
CA ALA A 17 -18.79 19.88 22.18
C ALA A 17 -17.34 20.38 22.25
N GLU A 18 -17.10 21.69 22.38
CA GLU A 18 -15.75 22.24 22.42
C GLU A 18 -14.96 21.77 23.65
N LYS A 19 -15.58 21.78 24.84
CA LYS A 19 -14.94 21.32 26.07
C LYS A 19 -14.60 19.82 25.99
N MET A 20 -15.52 19.03 25.46
CA MET A 20 -15.32 17.59 25.26
C MET A 20 -14.20 17.31 24.26
N ALA A 21 -14.16 18.07 23.16
CA ALA A 21 -13.13 17.95 22.14
C ALA A 21 -11.75 18.33 22.67
N ARG A 22 -11.63 19.39 23.49
CA ARG A 22 -10.36 19.74 24.15
C ARG A 22 -9.86 18.64 25.09
N GLN A 23 -10.76 18.03 25.86
CA GLN A 23 -10.38 16.92 26.75
C GLN A 23 -9.96 15.68 25.94
N TRP A 24 -10.68 15.36 24.88
CA TRP A 24 -10.30 14.27 23.98
C TRP A 24 -8.97 14.55 23.27
N ALA A 25 -8.73 15.78 22.80
CA ALA A 25 -7.49 16.19 22.14
C ALA A 25 -6.28 16.00 23.07
N ALA A 26 -6.41 16.45 24.33
CA ALA A 26 -5.36 16.27 25.33
C ALA A 26 -5.01 14.78 25.58
N ASP A 27 -6.00 13.90 25.50
CA ASP A 27 -5.83 12.47 25.70
C ASP A 27 -5.26 11.77 24.46
N VAL A 28 -5.84 11.99 23.27
CA VAL A 28 -5.39 11.35 22.02
C VAL A 28 -3.96 11.76 21.66
N MET A 29 -3.58 13.02 21.93
CA MET A 29 -2.22 13.51 21.66
C MET A 29 -1.19 12.93 22.63
N LYS A 30 -1.56 12.33 23.76
CA LYS A 30 -0.62 11.71 24.71
C LYS A 30 -0.70 10.18 24.75
N HIS A 31 -1.66 9.61 24.03
CA HIS A 31 -1.97 8.19 24.11
C HIS A 31 -0.96 7.34 23.32
N ASN A 32 -0.50 6.24 23.90
CA ASN A 32 0.54 5.37 23.31
C ASN A 32 0.12 4.66 22.01
N ARG A 33 -1.18 4.48 21.79
CA ARG A 33 -1.79 3.92 20.56
C ARG A 33 -2.05 4.96 19.46
N THR A 34 -1.74 6.23 19.69
CA THR A 34 -1.89 7.32 18.69
C THR A 34 -0.64 8.20 18.65
N PRO A 35 0.57 7.63 18.45
CA PRO A 35 1.80 8.40 18.44
C PRO A 35 1.86 9.48 17.34
N SER A 36 1.24 9.29 16.17
CA SER A 36 1.22 10.31 15.11
C SER A 36 0.49 11.59 15.50
N TYR A 37 -0.42 11.53 16.48
CA TYR A 37 -1.15 12.71 16.95
C TYR A 37 -0.29 13.67 17.78
N GLN A 38 0.82 13.20 18.35
CA GLN A 38 1.74 14.02 19.15
C GLN A 38 2.36 15.15 18.34
N SER A 39 2.54 14.94 17.03
CA SER A 39 3.15 15.92 16.13
C SER A 39 2.15 16.88 15.47
N LEU A 40 0.86 16.69 15.69
CA LEU A 40 -0.17 17.51 15.04
C LEU A 40 -0.38 18.84 15.79
N PRO A 41 -0.77 19.92 15.09
CA PRO A 41 -1.22 21.14 15.74
C PRO A 41 -2.43 20.88 16.64
N GLU A 42 -2.36 21.29 17.91
CA GLU A 42 -3.41 21.03 18.90
C GLU A 42 -4.77 21.59 18.45
N ASP A 43 -4.81 22.80 17.89
CA ASP A 43 -6.04 23.43 17.40
C ASP A 43 -6.70 22.61 16.28
N MET A 44 -5.89 22.02 15.39
CA MET A 44 -6.38 21.12 14.34
C MET A 44 -7.01 19.87 14.96
N VAL A 45 -6.36 19.25 15.95
CA VAL A 45 -6.91 18.08 16.64
C VAL A 45 -8.22 18.46 17.31
N ILE A 46 -8.28 19.55 18.07
CA ILE A 46 -9.53 20.02 18.72
C ILE A 46 -10.65 20.21 17.69
N GLU A 47 -10.36 20.85 16.56
CA GLU A 47 -11.34 21.08 15.50
C GLU A 47 -11.94 19.77 14.98
N GLN A 48 -11.13 18.72 14.82
CA GLN A 48 -11.62 17.39 14.42
C GLN A 48 -12.65 16.83 15.41
N GLY A 49 -12.37 16.94 16.71
CA GLY A 49 -13.30 16.50 17.75
C GLY A 49 -14.61 17.30 17.74
N VAL A 50 -14.52 18.62 17.57
CA VAL A 50 -15.71 19.50 17.45
C VAL A 50 -16.53 19.15 16.22
N ASN A 51 -15.88 18.97 15.07
CA ASN A 51 -16.55 18.62 13.82
C ASN A 51 -17.22 17.24 13.92
N PHE A 52 -16.57 16.27 14.58
CA PHE A 52 -17.17 14.96 14.85
C PHE A 52 -18.44 15.07 15.72
N TYR A 53 -18.40 15.84 16.81
CA TYR A 53 -19.57 16.03 17.66
C TYR A 53 -20.72 16.74 16.92
N ARG A 54 -20.41 17.69 16.03
CA ARG A 54 -21.40 18.30 15.14
C ARG A 54 -22.03 17.29 14.19
N LEU A 55 -21.22 16.41 13.58
CA LEU A 55 -21.72 15.31 12.75
C LEU A 55 -22.63 14.37 13.54
N PHE A 56 -22.23 13.99 14.76
CA PHE A 56 -23.02 13.08 15.58
C PHE A 56 -24.44 13.61 15.81
N ARG A 57 -24.57 14.91 16.07
CA ARG A 57 -25.87 15.59 16.16
C ARG A 57 -26.66 15.48 14.87
N GLN A 58 -26.03 15.73 13.72
CA GLN A 58 -26.67 15.62 12.40
C GLN A 58 -27.16 14.19 12.14
N MET A 59 -26.30 13.19 12.33
CA MET A 59 -26.65 11.77 12.21
C MET A 59 -27.80 11.36 13.13
N SER A 60 -27.89 11.93 14.34
CA SER A 60 -28.98 11.64 15.29
C SER A 60 -30.34 12.16 14.84
N MET A 61 -30.36 13.16 13.95
CA MET A 61 -31.57 13.76 13.39
C MET A 61 -31.87 13.27 11.96
N ALA A 62 -30.89 12.65 11.30
CA ALA A 62 -31.00 12.18 9.93
C ALA A 62 -31.94 10.97 9.80
N GLN A 63 -32.66 10.90 8.67
CA GLN A 63 -33.44 9.70 8.32
C GLN A 63 -32.52 8.51 8.01
N VAL A 64 -31.37 8.78 7.39
CA VAL A 64 -30.38 7.77 7.01
C VAL A 64 -29.00 8.19 7.56
N PRO A 65 -28.69 7.85 8.82
CA PRO A 65 -27.44 8.26 9.46
C PRO A 65 -26.17 7.79 8.74
N TYR A 66 -26.26 6.67 8.02
CA TYR A 66 -25.16 6.13 7.22
C TYR A 66 -24.75 7.09 6.09
N GLU A 67 -25.69 7.61 5.31
CA GLU A 67 -25.38 8.54 4.23
C GLU A 67 -24.89 9.89 4.77
N GLU A 68 -25.47 10.36 5.88
CA GLU A 68 -25.06 11.60 6.55
C GLU A 68 -23.60 11.54 7.01
N ALA A 69 -23.14 10.37 7.48
CA ALA A 69 -21.76 10.17 7.92
C ALA A 69 -20.74 10.34 6.78
N LYS A 70 -21.13 10.03 5.54
CA LYS A 70 -20.20 9.80 4.43
C LYS A 70 -19.30 10.99 4.13
N THR A 71 -19.88 12.18 4.03
CA THR A 71 -19.13 13.41 3.71
C THR A 71 -18.04 13.70 4.75
N PHE A 72 -18.38 13.58 6.04
CA PHE A 72 -17.40 13.76 7.10
C PHE A 72 -16.37 12.63 7.11
N SER A 73 -16.82 11.37 7.07
CA SER A 73 -15.94 10.20 7.14
C SER A 73 -14.88 10.22 6.05
N TRP A 74 -15.27 10.59 4.82
CA TRP A 74 -14.35 10.67 3.69
C TRP A 74 -13.34 11.80 3.86
N LYS A 75 -13.81 13.00 4.24
CA LYS A 75 -12.94 14.14 4.49
C LYS A 75 -11.93 13.85 5.61
N TYR A 76 -12.40 13.27 6.72
CA TYR A 76 -11.54 12.84 7.83
C TYR A 76 -10.49 11.83 7.38
N ALA A 77 -10.89 10.84 6.57
CA ALA A 77 -9.97 9.85 6.04
C ALA A 77 -8.91 10.45 5.10
N GLU A 78 -9.33 11.31 4.17
CA GLU A 78 -8.46 11.99 3.21
C GLU A 78 -7.42 12.86 3.92
N GLU A 79 -7.86 13.74 4.83
CA GLU A 79 -6.96 14.65 5.57
C GLU A 79 -5.91 13.89 6.37
N PHE A 80 -6.28 12.77 6.99
CA PHE A 80 -5.36 12.00 7.84
C PHE A 80 -4.44 11.12 7.01
N TYR A 81 -4.92 10.60 5.87
CA TYR A 81 -4.10 9.88 4.92
C TYR A 81 -3.04 10.79 4.27
N GLU A 82 -3.39 12.03 3.95
CA GLU A 82 -2.45 13.05 3.48
C GLU A 82 -1.36 13.35 4.52
N GLN A 83 -1.74 13.42 5.79
CA GLN A 83 -0.83 13.62 6.93
C GLN A 83 -0.05 12.36 7.32
N LYS A 84 -0.21 11.25 6.59
CA LYS A 84 0.47 9.96 6.85
C LYS A 84 0.15 9.36 8.22
N ILE A 85 -1.02 9.66 8.76
CA ILE A 85 -1.52 9.02 9.97
C ILE A 85 -1.94 7.59 9.62
N PRO A 86 -1.46 6.56 10.34
CA PRO A 86 -1.89 5.19 10.10
C PRO A 86 -3.38 4.99 10.39
N LEU A 87 -4.06 4.17 9.58
CA LEU A 87 -5.49 3.86 9.75
C LEU A 87 -5.83 3.42 11.19
N HIS A 88 -5.00 2.57 11.80
CA HIS A 88 -5.27 2.08 13.15
C HIS A 88 -5.28 3.20 14.20
N GLU A 89 -4.46 4.24 14.03
CA GLU A 89 -4.47 5.42 14.90
C GLU A 89 -5.69 6.30 14.63
N ALA A 90 -6.05 6.48 13.36
CA ALA A 90 -7.27 7.21 12.96
C ALA A 90 -8.54 6.57 13.55
N LEU A 91 -8.63 5.23 13.54
CA LEU A 91 -9.72 4.48 14.16
C LEU A 91 -9.67 4.55 15.69
N TYR A 92 -8.48 4.46 16.29
CA TYR A 92 -8.36 4.53 17.74
C TYR A 92 -8.77 5.91 18.28
N ALA A 93 -8.49 6.98 17.53
CA ALA A 93 -8.95 8.32 17.87
C ALA A 93 -10.48 8.44 17.87
N LEU A 94 -11.19 7.80 16.91
CA LEU A 94 -12.66 7.70 16.90
C LEU A 94 -13.18 6.89 18.10
N ILE A 95 -12.49 5.80 18.49
CA ILE A 95 -12.82 5.02 19.68
C ILE A 95 -12.70 5.89 20.95
N LEU A 96 -11.66 6.73 21.04
CA LEU A 96 -11.52 7.68 22.14
C LEU A 96 -12.62 8.74 22.13
N LEU A 97 -12.98 9.31 20.97
CA LEU A 97 -14.10 10.26 20.85
C LEU A 97 -15.40 9.66 21.42
N ARG A 98 -15.70 8.40 21.06
CA ARG A 98 -16.85 7.65 21.59
C ARG A 98 -16.79 7.53 23.11
N ARG A 99 -15.62 7.17 23.65
CA ARG A 99 -15.39 7.04 25.08
C ARG A 99 -15.61 8.37 25.81
N HIS A 100 -15.10 9.48 25.28
CA HIS A 100 -15.29 10.81 25.86
C HIS A 100 -16.76 11.25 25.83
N LEU A 101 -17.48 10.95 24.74
CA LEU A 101 -18.91 11.21 24.66
C LEU A 101 -19.67 10.49 25.78
N TRP A 102 -19.40 9.18 25.93
CA TRP A 102 -20.06 8.35 26.93
C TRP A 102 -19.74 8.80 28.36
N LEU A 103 -18.45 8.93 28.71
CA LEU A 103 -18.03 9.31 30.05
C LEU A 103 -18.58 10.68 30.44
N TYR A 104 -18.57 11.66 29.51
CA TYR A 104 -19.09 12.98 29.80
C TYR A 104 -20.61 12.95 30.08
N ALA A 105 -21.37 12.13 29.35
CA ALA A 105 -22.80 11.95 29.57
C ALA A 105 -23.12 11.25 30.91
N GLU A 106 -22.30 10.27 31.31
CA GLU A 106 -22.43 9.53 32.58
C GLU A 106 -22.05 10.38 33.80
N PHE A 107 -20.94 11.13 33.74
CA PHE A 107 -20.43 11.94 34.85
C PHE A 107 -21.28 13.17 35.20
N GLN A 108 -22.08 13.70 34.26
CA GLN A 108 -22.94 14.87 34.53
C GLN A 108 -24.22 14.52 35.31
N GLY A 109 -24.41 13.25 35.72
CA GLY A 109 -25.60 12.85 36.48
C GLY A 109 -26.90 13.09 35.70
N THR A 110 -26.83 13.15 34.37
CA THR A 110 -27.96 13.49 33.48
C THR A 110 -29.10 12.45 33.56
N PHE A 111 -28.81 11.26 34.09
CA PHE A 111 -29.66 10.07 34.06
C PHE A 111 -29.65 9.34 35.42
N VAL A 112 -30.50 9.77 36.36
CA VAL A 112 -30.51 9.26 37.75
C VAL A 112 -31.65 8.24 37.98
N THR A 113 -32.70 8.26 37.15
CA THR A 113 -33.90 7.44 37.37
C THR A 113 -33.85 6.08 36.65
N ALA A 114 -34.60 5.09 37.14
CA ALA A 114 -34.65 3.75 36.54
C ALA A 114 -35.25 3.73 35.12
N LEU A 115 -36.17 4.64 34.80
CA LEU A 115 -36.73 4.81 33.45
C LEU A 115 -35.68 5.38 32.47
N GLU A 116 -34.84 6.31 32.95
CA GLU A 116 -33.75 6.88 32.15
C GLU A 116 -32.66 5.84 31.85
N LYS A 117 -32.48 4.81 32.68
CA LYS A 117 -31.54 3.71 32.41
C LYS A 117 -31.91 2.90 31.17
N GLN A 118 -33.19 2.59 30.95
CA GLN A 118 -33.60 1.84 29.75
C GLN A 118 -33.46 2.69 28.48
N GLN A 119 -33.76 3.99 28.56
CA GLN A 119 -33.54 4.92 27.46
C GLN A 119 -32.05 5.15 27.19
N ALA A 120 -31.20 5.06 28.21
CA ALA A 120 -29.75 5.11 28.07
C ALA A 120 -29.19 3.95 27.24
N VAL A 121 -29.73 2.74 27.43
CA VAL A 121 -29.34 1.58 26.63
C VAL A 121 -29.72 1.79 25.15
N GLU A 122 -30.92 2.29 24.86
CA GLU A 122 -31.34 2.54 23.47
C GLU A 122 -30.45 3.58 22.78
N SER A 123 -30.14 4.68 23.47
CA SER A 123 -29.27 5.71 22.91
C SER A 123 -27.82 5.30 22.84
N LEU A 124 -27.35 4.44 23.75
CA LEU A 124 -26.02 3.83 23.66
C LEU A 124 -25.93 3.00 22.38
N ASN A 125 -26.92 2.16 22.09
CA ASN A 125 -26.95 1.36 20.86
C ASN A 125 -26.95 2.24 19.61
N ARG A 126 -27.73 3.34 19.60
CA ARG A 126 -27.71 4.30 18.47
C ARG A 126 -26.36 5.00 18.33
N THR A 127 -25.75 5.37 19.44
CA THR A 127 -24.41 5.99 19.46
C THR A 127 -23.41 5.02 18.86
N ILE A 128 -23.34 3.78 19.36
CA ILE A 128 -22.45 2.73 18.84
C ILE A 128 -22.63 2.59 17.34
N LEU A 129 -23.87 2.45 16.86
CA LEU A 129 -24.17 2.31 15.43
C LEU A 129 -23.63 3.47 14.59
N MET A 130 -23.80 4.72 15.02
CA MET A 130 -23.28 5.88 14.31
C MET A 130 -21.76 5.92 14.26
N PHE A 131 -21.09 5.57 15.36
CA PHE A 131 -19.63 5.45 15.38
C PHE A 131 -19.14 4.29 14.49
N ASP A 132 -19.87 3.19 14.45
CA ASP A 132 -19.53 2.04 13.61
C ASP A 132 -19.67 2.40 12.13
N TYR A 133 -20.68 3.19 11.74
CA TYR A 133 -20.80 3.74 10.39
C TYR A 133 -19.62 4.62 10.00
N VAL A 134 -19.23 5.57 10.86
CA VAL A 134 -18.06 6.42 10.60
C VAL A 134 -16.80 5.58 10.50
N SER A 135 -16.59 4.62 11.42
CA SER A 135 -15.41 3.75 11.43
C SER A 135 -15.32 2.89 10.17
N TYR A 136 -16.44 2.33 9.73
CA TYR A 136 -16.52 1.57 8.48
C TYR A 136 -16.17 2.44 7.27
N GLN A 137 -16.80 3.61 7.13
CA GLN A 137 -16.58 4.50 5.99
C GLN A 137 -15.16 5.09 5.95
N VAL A 138 -14.58 5.41 7.11
CA VAL A 138 -13.17 5.80 7.22
C VAL A 138 -12.26 4.67 6.76
N THR A 139 -12.53 3.43 7.21
CA THR A 139 -11.76 2.25 6.78
C THR A 139 -11.85 2.02 5.27
N GLU A 140 -13.07 2.05 4.72
CA GLU A 140 -13.34 1.93 3.29
C GLU A 140 -12.58 2.99 2.49
N LYS A 141 -12.61 4.26 2.92
CA LYS A 141 -11.92 5.34 2.23
C LYS A 141 -10.39 5.23 2.33
N TYR A 142 -9.85 4.85 3.49
CA TYR A 142 -8.41 4.56 3.62
C TYR A 142 -7.97 3.43 2.71
N GLN A 143 -8.79 2.37 2.57
CA GLN A 143 -8.53 1.29 1.64
C GLN A 143 -8.53 1.81 0.20
N GLU A 144 -9.54 2.57 -0.22
CA GLU A 144 -9.60 3.19 -1.55
C GLU A 144 -8.35 4.03 -1.87
N LEU A 145 -7.93 4.90 -0.94
CA LEU A 145 -6.74 5.75 -1.10
C LEU A 145 -5.44 4.93 -1.18
N THR A 146 -5.30 3.94 -0.30
CA THR A 146 -4.14 3.03 -0.30
C THR A 146 -4.07 2.25 -1.61
N VAL A 147 -5.23 1.75 -2.06
CA VAL A 147 -5.38 0.98 -3.28
C VAL A 147 -4.98 1.84 -4.48
N GLY A 148 -5.54 3.05 -4.60
CA GLY A 148 -5.19 3.99 -5.66
C GLY A 148 -3.71 4.40 -5.70
N ASP A 149 -3.06 4.59 -4.55
CA ASP A 149 -1.62 4.90 -4.49
C ASP A 149 -0.75 3.72 -4.92
N VAL A 150 -1.13 2.49 -4.55
CA VAL A 150 -0.45 1.27 -4.99
C VAL A 150 -0.64 1.08 -6.50
N GLU A 151 -1.85 1.31 -7.01
CA GLU A 151 -2.17 1.22 -8.44
C GLU A 151 -1.35 2.22 -9.28
N LYS A 152 -1.20 3.47 -8.81
CA LYS A 152 -0.35 4.47 -9.47
C LYS A 152 1.12 4.04 -9.50
N LYS A 153 1.64 3.53 -8.37
CA LYS A 153 3.04 3.09 -8.28
C LYS A 153 3.31 1.84 -9.11
N LEU A 154 2.44 0.81 -9.01
CA LEU A 154 2.52 -0.39 -9.85
C LEU A 154 2.34 -0.04 -11.33
N GLY A 155 1.39 0.82 -11.66
CA GLY A 155 1.16 1.31 -13.03
C GLY A 155 2.36 2.05 -13.60
N PHE A 156 3.04 2.87 -12.78
CA PHE A 156 4.30 3.52 -13.17
C PHE A 156 5.41 2.49 -13.41
N VAL A 157 5.63 1.56 -12.47
CA VAL A 157 6.63 0.48 -12.61
C VAL A 157 6.34 -0.37 -13.84
N LYS A 158 5.08 -0.71 -14.09
CA LYS A 158 4.62 -1.46 -15.25
C LYS A 158 4.80 -0.66 -16.54
N THR A 159 4.49 0.62 -16.57
CA THR A 159 4.73 1.44 -17.76
C THR A 159 6.22 1.58 -18.05
N MET A 160 7.03 1.80 -17.01
CA MET A 160 8.49 2.02 -17.11
C MET A 160 9.25 0.74 -17.50
N LEU A 161 8.95 -0.39 -16.87
CA LEU A 161 9.64 -1.68 -17.12
C LEU A 161 8.96 -2.50 -18.23
N MET A 162 7.64 -2.45 -18.32
CA MET A 162 6.81 -3.38 -19.11
C MET A 162 6.28 -2.74 -20.39
N GLY A 163 6.01 -1.42 -20.39
CA GLY A 163 5.36 -0.69 -21.48
C GLY A 163 6.10 -0.71 -22.83
N LYS A 164 7.41 -1.00 -22.84
CA LYS A 164 8.22 -1.07 -24.07
C LYS A 164 8.60 -2.50 -24.51
N LEU A 165 8.41 -3.52 -23.66
CA LEU A 165 8.93 -4.88 -23.89
C LEU A 165 7.90 -6.02 -23.75
N ILE A 166 6.71 -5.76 -23.19
CA ILE A 166 5.68 -6.78 -22.93
C ILE A 166 4.28 -6.29 -23.37
N GLY A 167 4.21 -5.46 -24.41
CA GLY A 167 2.94 -5.18 -25.07
C GLY A 167 2.43 -6.44 -25.80
N GLY A 168 1.54 -7.21 -25.18
CA GLY A 168 0.61 -8.13 -25.85
C GLY A 168 1.18 -9.22 -26.77
N THR A 169 2.47 -9.55 -26.71
CA THR A 169 3.03 -10.61 -27.56
C THR A 169 2.70 -12.00 -26.99
N LYS A 170 2.01 -12.83 -27.79
CA LYS A 170 1.76 -14.25 -27.48
C LYS A 170 3.05 -14.93 -27.01
N ASN A 171 2.94 -15.89 -26.08
CA ASN A 171 4.07 -16.60 -25.46
C ASN A 171 5.09 -17.11 -26.51
N ILE A 172 4.61 -17.53 -27.68
CA ILE A 172 5.41 -17.97 -28.82
C ILE A 172 6.42 -16.92 -29.31
N TYR A 173 6.08 -15.63 -29.34
CA TYR A 173 7.00 -14.59 -29.80
C TYR A 173 8.13 -14.36 -28.81
N LYS A 174 7.83 -14.41 -27.50
CA LYS A 174 8.85 -14.27 -26.44
C LYS A 174 9.87 -15.40 -26.53
N THR A 175 9.39 -16.63 -26.65
CA THR A 175 10.28 -17.80 -26.80
C THR A 175 11.10 -17.73 -28.08
N THR A 176 10.48 -17.40 -29.22
CA THR A 176 11.19 -17.31 -30.51
C THR A 176 12.23 -16.18 -30.50
N SER A 177 11.90 -14.99 -30.00
CA SER A 177 12.86 -13.89 -29.87
C SER A 177 14.02 -14.25 -28.95
N MET A 178 13.77 -14.96 -27.84
CA MET A 178 14.83 -15.42 -26.95
C MET A 178 15.77 -16.42 -27.64
N VAL A 179 15.22 -17.38 -28.38
CA VAL A 179 16.02 -18.36 -29.14
C VAL A 179 16.91 -17.67 -30.17
N ILE A 180 16.39 -16.68 -30.91
CA ILE A 180 17.16 -15.90 -31.88
C ILE A 180 18.31 -15.15 -31.20
N LEU A 181 18.06 -14.50 -30.06
CA LEU A 181 19.09 -13.77 -29.33
C LEU A 181 20.20 -14.71 -28.80
N LEU A 182 19.83 -15.88 -28.26
CA LEU A 182 20.80 -16.86 -27.76
C LEU A 182 21.60 -17.52 -28.90
N ALA A 183 20.96 -17.80 -30.04
CA ALA A 183 21.65 -18.29 -31.23
C ALA A 183 22.64 -17.25 -31.77
N GLY A 184 22.23 -15.98 -31.87
CA GLY A 184 23.12 -14.88 -32.23
C GLY A 184 24.30 -14.74 -31.27
N ALA A 185 24.05 -14.80 -29.96
CA ALA A 185 25.10 -14.78 -28.93
C ALA A 185 26.09 -15.93 -29.10
N THR A 186 25.60 -17.12 -29.45
CA THR A 186 26.44 -18.30 -29.72
C THR A 186 27.33 -18.10 -30.94
N ILE A 187 26.75 -17.65 -32.06
CA ILE A 187 27.49 -17.38 -33.30
C ILE A 187 28.57 -16.32 -33.09
N ILE A 188 28.22 -15.22 -32.40
CA ILE A 188 29.17 -14.14 -32.10
C ILE A 188 30.29 -14.64 -31.19
N THR A 189 29.98 -15.42 -30.16
CA THR A 189 31.00 -15.98 -29.24
C THR A 189 31.97 -16.86 -30.01
N TYR A 190 31.45 -17.78 -30.83
CA TYR A 190 32.25 -18.69 -31.65
C TYR A 190 33.17 -17.93 -32.61
N TYR A 191 32.63 -16.94 -33.34
CA TYR A 191 33.43 -16.17 -34.30
C TYR A 191 34.59 -15.43 -33.63
N ASN A 192 34.35 -14.78 -32.48
CA ASN A 192 35.40 -14.05 -31.78
C ASN A 192 36.46 -14.97 -31.17
N HIS A 193 36.05 -16.06 -30.53
CA HIS A 193 36.98 -16.95 -29.84
C HIS A 193 37.76 -17.86 -30.79
N ALA A 194 37.10 -18.39 -31.84
CA ALA A 194 37.72 -19.35 -32.75
C ALA A 194 38.43 -18.68 -33.95
N VAL A 195 37.95 -17.53 -34.44
CA VAL A 195 38.48 -16.89 -35.65
C VAL A 195 39.36 -15.68 -35.34
N GLN A 196 38.94 -14.81 -34.40
CA GLN A 196 39.70 -13.58 -34.09
C GLN A 196 40.72 -13.76 -32.96
N GLY A 197 40.50 -14.70 -32.04
CA GLY A 197 41.44 -14.99 -30.94
C GLY A 197 41.57 -13.85 -29.92
N THR A 198 40.58 -12.96 -29.81
CA THR A 198 40.59 -11.80 -28.91
C THR A 198 39.41 -11.80 -27.95
N GLU A 199 39.64 -11.37 -26.70
CA GLU A 199 38.61 -11.11 -25.69
C GLU A 199 37.86 -9.79 -25.99
N ALA A 200 36.97 -9.79 -26.96
CA ALA A 200 36.30 -8.56 -27.37
C ALA A 200 35.17 -8.08 -26.42
N ILE A 201 34.86 -6.77 -26.51
CA ILE A 201 33.92 -5.96 -25.69
C ILE A 201 32.43 -6.32 -25.92
N PHE A 202 32.11 -7.22 -26.84
CA PHE A 202 30.74 -7.55 -27.25
C PHE A 202 29.88 -8.21 -26.15
N THR A 203 30.49 -8.67 -25.06
CA THR A 203 29.81 -9.34 -23.95
C THR A 203 28.78 -8.47 -23.24
N HIS A 204 28.82 -7.14 -23.41
CA HIS A 204 27.76 -6.25 -22.94
C HIS A 204 26.43 -6.46 -23.69
N LEU A 205 26.47 -6.94 -24.93
CA LEU A 205 25.26 -7.29 -25.69
C LEU A 205 24.51 -8.47 -25.05
N PHE A 206 25.19 -9.30 -24.25
CA PHE A 206 24.58 -10.45 -23.58
C PHE A 206 23.69 -10.05 -22.41
N TYR A 207 23.81 -8.81 -21.89
CA TYR A 207 22.86 -8.31 -20.91
C TYR A 207 21.44 -8.17 -21.48
N ILE A 208 21.29 -7.94 -22.79
CA ILE A 208 19.98 -7.80 -23.42
C ILE A 208 19.13 -9.08 -23.26
N PRO A 209 19.56 -10.28 -23.71
CA PRO A 209 18.81 -11.50 -23.49
C PRO A 209 18.66 -11.86 -21.99
N ILE A 210 19.64 -11.54 -21.14
CA ILE A 210 19.56 -11.81 -19.69
C ILE A 210 18.44 -11.00 -19.03
N ILE A 211 18.41 -9.69 -19.31
CA ILE A 211 17.39 -8.77 -18.79
C ILE A 211 16.01 -9.19 -19.32
N LEU A 212 15.89 -9.46 -20.62
CA LEU A 212 14.63 -9.89 -21.24
C LEU A 212 14.11 -11.21 -20.67
N ALA A 213 15.00 -12.20 -20.45
CA ALA A 213 14.60 -13.48 -19.87
C ALA A 213 14.06 -13.30 -18.44
N SER A 214 14.73 -12.46 -17.65
CA SER A 214 14.35 -12.14 -16.27
C SER A 214 13.02 -11.36 -16.20
N ILE A 215 12.79 -10.45 -17.16
CA ILE A 215 11.54 -9.70 -17.30
C ILE A 215 10.36 -10.61 -17.72
N TRP A 216 10.57 -11.51 -18.68
CA TRP A 216 9.49 -12.34 -19.21
C TRP A 216 9.13 -13.52 -18.30
N TRP A 217 10.12 -14.18 -17.70
CA TRP A 217 9.95 -15.41 -16.91
C TRP A 217 10.27 -15.27 -15.41
N GLY A 218 10.53 -14.05 -14.92
CA GLY A 218 10.83 -13.81 -13.50
C GLY A 218 12.05 -14.61 -13.05
N ARG A 219 11.94 -15.30 -11.90
CA ARG A 219 13.05 -16.13 -11.37
C ARG A 219 13.44 -17.29 -12.30
N LYS A 220 12.52 -17.81 -13.11
CA LYS A 220 12.82 -18.89 -14.08
C LYS A 220 13.68 -18.39 -15.26
N GLY A 221 13.75 -17.08 -15.47
CA GLY A 221 14.61 -16.45 -16.47
C GLY A 221 16.11 -16.66 -16.25
N ILE A 222 16.52 -17.10 -15.06
CA ILE A 222 17.94 -17.36 -14.69
C ILE A 222 18.62 -18.40 -15.60
N LEU A 223 17.85 -19.21 -16.33
CA LEU A 223 18.39 -20.17 -17.30
C LEU A 223 19.19 -19.49 -18.42
N ALA A 224 18.77 -18.30 -18.87
CA ALA A 224 19.47 -17.56 -19.92
C ALA A 224 20.88 -17.08 -19.50
N PRO A 225 21.07 -16.38 -18.36
CA PRO A 225 22.40 -16.01 -17.89
C PRO A 225 23.27 -17.22 -17.55
N LEU A 226 22.70 -18.32 -17.02
CA LEU A 226 23.44 -19.58 -16.81
C LEU A 226 23.99 -20.15 -18.11
N PHE A 227 23.14 -20.21 -19.15
CA PHE A 227 23.55 -20.67 -20.47
C PHE A 227 24.66 -19.79 -21.05
N LEU A 228 24.50 -18.46 -21.02
CA LEU A 228 25.48 -17.53 -21.59
C LEU A 228 26.80 -17.50 -20.80
N ALA A 229 26.74 -17.61 -19.47
CA ALA A 229 27.93 -17.76 -18.62
C ALA A 229 28.70 -19.04 -18.98
N THR A 230 27.98 -20.16 -19.09
CA THR A 230 28.58 -21.46 -19.47
C THR A 230 29.17 -21.40 -20.88
N LEU A 231 28.47 -20.76 -21.82
CA LEU A 231 28.90 -20.60 -23.20
C LEU A 231 30.24 -19.85 -23.30
N ILE A 232 30.39 -18.73 -22.58
CA ILE A 232 31.65 -17.96 -22.58
C ILE A 232 32.78 -18.80 -21.99
N LEU A 233 32.60 -19.36 -20.80
CA LEU A 233 33.65 -20.11 -20.10
C LEU A 233 34.10 -21.35 -20.90
N LEU A 234 33.14 -22.07 -21.50
CA LEU A 234 33.44 -23.22 -22.35
C LEU A 234 34.14 -22.81 -23.64
N SER A 235 33.72 -21.71 -24.27
CA SER A 235 34.34 -21.21 -25.50
C SER A 235 35.78 -20.74 -25.25
N HIS A 236 36.03 -20.04 -24.15
CA HIS A 236 37.38 -19.65 -23.74
C HIS A 236 38.27 -20.89 -23.54
N ALA A 237 37.80 -21.87 -22.78
CA ALA A 237 38.57 -23.08 -22.50
C ALA A 237 38.95 -23.89 -23.75
N LEU A 238 38.11 -23.86 -24.79
CA LEU A 238 38.34 -24.60 -26.03
C LEU A 238 39.24 -23.86 -27.03
N PHE A 239 39.06 -22.54 -27.18
CA PHE A 239 39.64 -21.79 -28.31
C PHE A 239 40.72 -20.78 -27.92
N LEU A 240 40.69 -20.20 -26.72
CA LEU A 240 41.63 -19.14 -26.29
C LEU A 240 42.77 -19.71 -25.42
N LYS A 241 43.63 -20.54 -26.02
CA LYS A 241 44.82 -21.04 -25.33
C LYS A 241 45.87 -19.93 -25.17
N GLY A 242 46.09 -19.48 -23.94
CA GLY A 242 47.13 -18.50 -23.59
C GLY A 242 46.63 -17.12 -23.18
N VAL A 243 45.31 -16.91 -23.13
CA VAL A 243 44.69 -15.66 -22.63
C VAL A 243 44.21 -15.86 -21.17
N PRO A 244 44.27 -14.83 -20.29
CA PRO A 244 43.85 -14.99 -18.90
C PRO A 244 42.35 -15.26 -18.72
N PHE A 245 41.99 -16.32 -17.99
CA PHE A 245 40.60 -16.72 -17.75
C PHE A 245 39.78 -15.76 -16.85
N VAL A 246 40.44 -14.77 -16.23
CA VAL A 246 39.85 -13.94 -15.16
C VAL A 246 38.69 -13.09 -15.67
N ASP A 247 38.86 -12.48 -16.84
CA ASP A 247 37.87 -11.52 -17.37
C ASP A 247 36.55 -12.21 -17.73
N ASP A 248 36.61 -13.42 -18.29
CA ASP A 248 35.44 -14.23 -18.58
C ASP A 248 34.74 -14.78 -17.34
N VAL A 249 35.48 -15.10 -16.29
CA VAL A 249 34.90 -15.47 -15.00
C VAL A 249 34.13 -14.30 -14.39
N ILE A 250 34.72 -13.09 -14.40
CA ILE A 250 34.04 -11.89 -13.89
C ILE A 250 32.74 -11.63 -14.69
N ARG A 251 32.79 -11.74 -16.02
CA ARG A 251 31.61 -11.58 -16.89
C ARG A 251 30.53 -12.61 -16.58
N ALA A 252 30.90 -13.88 -16.47
CA ALA A 252 29.98 -14.97 -16.12
C ALA A 252 29.30 -14.71 -14.77
N VAL A 253 30.06 -14.30 -13.74
CA VAL A 253 29.51 -13.95 -12.43
C VAL A 253 28.53 -12.78 -12.54
N MET A 254 28.89 -11.73 -13.28
CA MET A 254 28.03 -10.56 -13.49
C MET A 254 26.71 -10.92 -14.19
N PHE A 255 26.72 -11.85 -15.14
CA PHE A 255 25.50 -12.34 -15.79
C PHE A 255 24.53 -12.99 -14.79
N ILE A 256 25.06 -13.85 -13.91
CA ILE A 256 24.26 -14.52 -12.87
C ILE A 256 23.70 -13.49 -11.88
N ILE A 257 24.52 -12.52 -11.44
CA ILE A 257 24.08 -11.47 -10.50
C ILE A 257 22.96 -10.64 -11.12
N ILE A 258 23.15 -10.12 -12.32
CA ILE A 258 22.16 -9.25 -12.98
C ILE A 258 20.86 -10.01 -13.25
N GLY A 259 20.95 -11.23 -13.80
CA GLY A 259 19.77 -12.05 -14.03
C GLY A 259 19.05 -12.45 -12.74
N GLY A 260 19.81 -12.71 -11.66
CA GLY A 260 19.25 -13.01 -10.34
C GLY A 260 18.50 -11.84 -9.72
N VAL A 261 19.12 -10.65 -9.68
CA VAL A 261 18.52 -9.43 -9.13
C VAL A 261 17.28 -9.03 -9.90
N ILE A 262 17.35 -9.00 -11.24
CA ILE A 262 16.20 -8.62 -12.08
C ILE A 262 15.11 -9.69 -11.99
N GLY A 263 15.47 -10.98 -12.03
CA GLY A 263 14.51 -12.07 -11.92
C GLY A 263 13.76 -12.05 -10.59
N TRP A 264 14.45 -11.76 -9.48
CA TRP A 264 13.84 -11.58 -8.16
C TRP A 264 12.94 -10.35 -8.09
N LEU A 265 13.41 -9.20 -8.59
CA LEU A 265 12.63 -7.97 -8.62
C LEU A 265 11.31 -8.15 -9.39
N MET A 266 11.38 -8.80 -10.55
CA MET A 266 10.20 -9.04 -11.40
C MET A 266 9.20 -10.00 -10.75
N GLU A 267 9.67 -11.01 -10.02
CA GLU A 267 8.79 -11.91 -9.26
C GLU A 267 8.12 -11.17 -8.10
N SER A 268 8.86 -10.32 -7.38
CA SER A 268 8.32 -9.49 -6.30
C SER A 268 7.23 -8.54 -6.80
N VAL A 269 7.42 -7.90 -7.96
CA VAL A 269 6.39 -7.05 -8.58
C VAL A 269 5.13 -7.86 -8.92
N ARG A 270 5.28 -9.04 -9.52
CA ARG A 270 4.15 -9.94 -9.82
C ARG A 270 3.40 -10.40 -8.58
N LYS A 271 4.12 -10.73 -7.50
CA LYS A 271 3.53 -11.13 -6.22
C LYS A 271 2.75 -9.98 -5.59
N LEU A 272 3.30 -8.75 -5.64
CA LEU A 272 2.60 -7.55 -5.16
C LEU A 272 1.34 -7.27 -5.98
N GLU A 273 1.38 -7.41 -7.31
CA GLU A 273 0.20 -7.28 -8.17
C GLU A 273 -0.87 -8.31 -7.80
N GLY A 274 -0.51 -9.58 -7.57
CA GLY A 274 -1.47 -10.61 -7.18
C GLY A 274 -2.09 -10.40 -5.78
N ILE A 275 -1.28 -9.98 -4.80
CA ILE A 275 -1.78 -9.62 -3.46
C ILE A 275 -2.73 -8.43 -3.58
N TYR A 276 -2.35 -7.43 -4.37
CA TYR A 276 -3.12 -6.22 -4.58
C TYR A 276 -4.49 -6.49 -5.23
N GLU A 277 -4.56 -7.31 -6.28
CA GLU A 277 -5.83 -7.70 -6.91
C GLU A 277 -6.79 -8.40 -5.92
N THR A 278 -6.26 -9.06 -4.89
CA THR A 278 -7.09 -9.67 -3.83
C THR A 278 -7.75 -8.62 -2.92
N PHE A 279 -7.16 -7.42 -2.78
CA PHE A 279 -7.73 -6.32 -1.99
C PHE A 279 -8.69 -5.42 -2.79
N LYS A 280 -8.80 -5.66 -4.10
CA LYS A 280 -9.66 -4.91 -5.02
C LYS A 280 -11.06 -5.54 -5.17
N SER A 281 -11.21 -6.84 -4.88
CA SER A 281 -12.49 -7.58 -4.95
C SER A 281 -13.39 -7.32 -3.76
#